data_AF-A0A291BB11-F1
#
_entry.id   AF-A0A291BB11-F1
#
_cell.length_a   1.000
_cell.length_b   1.000
_cell.length_c   1.000
_cell.angle_alpha   90.00
_cell.angle_beta   90.00
_cell.angle_gamma   90.00
#
_symmetry.space_group_name_H-M   'P 1'
#
loop_
_entity.id
_entity.type
_entity.pdbx_description
1 polymer ?
#
loop_
_entity_poly.entity_id
_entity_poly.type
_entity_poly.pdbx_seq_one_letter_code
_entity_poly.pdbx_strand_id
1 'polypeptide(L)' 'MASKKHGTHEKRRVWRKLHLTVDINTHLIITAELSASNTTDSEVLPNSLKQTR' A
#
# COMPACT_ATOMS: atom_id res chain seq x y z
N MET A 1 -7.57 -40.83 11.04
CA MET A 1 -6.53 -39.81 11.32
C MET A 1 -6.69 -38.70 10.30
N ALA A 2 -7.40 -37.62 10.64
CA ALA A 2 -7.61 -36.51 9.71
C ALA A 2 -6.37 -35.60 9.70
N SER A 3 -5.72 -35.48 8.55
CA SER A 3 -4.57 -34.59 8.38
C SER A 3 -5.00 -33.13 8.56
N LYS A 4 -4.53 -32.48 9.62
CA LYS A 4 -4.78 -31.06 9.89
C LYS A 4 -4.03 -30.23 8.84
N LYS A 5 -4.74 -29.82 7.78
CA LYS A 5 -4.17 -28.95 6.74
C LYS A 5 -3.69 -27.63 7.39
N HIS A 6 -2.44 -27.28 7.15
CA HIS A 6 -1.87 -26.01 7.59
C HIS A 6 -2.52 -24.87 6.78
N GLY A 7 -3.10 -23.88 7.47
CA GLY A 7 -3.61 -22.65 6.84
C GLY A 7 -5.13 -22.40 6.90
N THR A 8 -5.91 -23.23 7.60
CA THR A 8 -7.39 -23.11 7.57
C THR A 8 -7.96 -22.01 8.48
N HIS A 9 -7.18 -21.40 9.38
CA HIS A 9 -7.71 -20.41 10.34
C HIS A 9 -6.84 -19.18 10.59
N GLU A 10 -5.65 -19.09 10.00
CA GLU A 10 -4.80 -17.93 10.20
C GLU A 10 -5.23 -16.84 9.22
N LYS A 11 -5.68 -15.69 9.75
CA LYS A 11 -6.06 -14.54 8.92
C LYS A 11 -4.86 -14.20 8.02
N ARG A 12 -5.02 -14.42 6.71
CA ARG A 12 -3.95 -14.14 5.75
C ARG A 12 -3.60 -12.65 5.82
N ARG A 13 -2.30 -12.36 5.87
CA ARG A 13 -1.81 -10.99 5.74
C ARG A 13 -2.28 -10.43 4.38
N VAL A 14 -2.81 -9.22 4.41
CA VAL A 14 -3.25 -8.48 3.22
C VAL A 14 -2.13 -7.54 2.80
N TRP A 15 -1.74 -7.61 1.53
CA TRP A 15 -0.77 -6.68 0.95
C TRP A 15 -1.44 -5.33 0.67
N ARG A 16 -0.72 -4.23 0.92
CA ARG A 16 -1.11 -2.86 0.55
C ARG A 16 0.01 -2.27 -0.29
N LYS A 17 -0.32 -1.43 -1.28
CA LYS A 17 0.70 -0.70 -2.05
C LYS A 17 1.06 0.58 -1.30
N LEU A 18 2.35 0.85 -1.21
CA LEU A 18 2.90 2.10 -0.68
C LEU A 18 3.53 2.85 -1.85
N HIS A 19 3.05 4.06 -2.10
CA HIS A 19 3.63 4.99 -3.05
C HIS A 19 4.52 5.96 -2.28
N LEU A 20 5.83 5.95 -2.60
CA LEU A 20 6.82 6.81 -1.96
C LEU A 20 7.41 7.75 -3.00
N THR A 21 7.35 9.05 -2.75
CA THR A 21 8.00 10.07 -3.59
C THR A 21 9.26 10.55 -2.89
N VAL A 22 10.40 10.45 -3.56
CA VAL A 22 11.72 10.81 -3.04
C VAL A 22 12.33 11.89 -3.91
N ASP A 23 12.89 12.92 -3.30
CA ASP A 23 13.76 13.89 -3.98
C ASP A 23 15.13 13.26 -4.23
N ILE A 24 15.50 13.12 -5.49
CA ILE A 24 16.79 12.52 -5.89
C ILE A 24 17.99 13.39 -5.53
N ASN A 25 17.81 14.70 -5.32
CA ASN A 25 18.91 15.61 -5.04
C ASN A 25 19.25 15.62 -3.55
N THR A 26 18.22 15.63 -2.69
CA THR A 26 18.39 15.67 -1.24
C THR A 26 18.25 14.30 -0.58
N HIS A 27 17.84 13.28 -1.34
CA HIS A 27 17.55 11.93 -0.86
C HIS A 27 16.47 11.90 0.24
N LEU A 28 15.63 12.93 0.29
CA LEU A 28 14.54 13.07 1.26
C LEU A 28 13.23 12.51 0.71
N ILE A 29 12.39 11.98 1.60
CA ILE A 29 11.04 11.52 1.26
C ILE A 29 10.10 12.72 1.32
N ILE A 30 9.48 13.07 0.19
CA ILE A 30 8.53 14.18 0.09
C ILE A 30 7.11 13.71 0.44
N THR A 31 6.72 12.52 -0.02
CA THR A 31 5.35 12.00 0.15
C THR A 31 5.35 10.49 0.34
N ALA A 32 4.46 10.00 1.20
CA ALA A 32 4.16 8.59 1.38
C ALA A 32 2.65 8.38 1.40
N GLU A 33 2.11 7.64 0.44
CA GLU A 33 0.68 7.35 0.33
C GLU A 33 0.44 5.83 0.31
N LEU A 34 -0.48 5.37 1.17
CA LEU A 34 -0.81 3.95 1.32
C LEU A 34 -2.20 3.68 0.73
N SER A 35 -2.30 2.80 -0.27
CA SER A 35 -3.60 2.39 -0.80
C SER A 35 -4.22 1.26 0.01
N ALA A 36 -5.53 1.33 0.24
CA ALA A 36 -6.29 0.21 0.80
C ALA A 36 -6.42 -0.89 -0.26
N SER A 37 -6.42 -2.15 0.18
CA SER A 37 -6.25 -3.35 -0.65
C SER A 37 -7.34 -3.60 -1.72
N ASN A 38 -8.35 -2.74 -1.81
CA ASN A 38 -9.43 -2.76 -2.79
C ASN A 38 -9.49 -1.51 -3.67
N THR A 39 -8.58 -0.55 -3.47
CA THR A 39 -8.59 0.74 -4.17
C THR A 39 -7.82 0.61 -5.48
N THR A 40 -8.49 0.76 -6.61
CA THR A 40 -7.86 0.78 -7.94
C THR A 40 -7.00 2.05 -8.06
N ASP A 41 -5.83 1.96 -8.70
CA ASP A 41 -4.83 3.06 -8.85
C ASP A 41 -5.47 4.42 -9.25
N SER A 42 -6.54 4.34 -10.04
CA SER A 42 -7.32 5.48 -10.53
C SER A 42 -7.99 6.35 -9.45
N GLU A 43 -8.25 5.82 -8.25
CA GLU A 43 -8.91 6.58 -7.17
C GLU A 43 -7.91 7.34 -6.28
N VAL A 44 -6.64 6.92 -6.28
CA VAL A 44 -5.58 7.47 -5.42
C VAL A 44 -4.90 8.68 -6.07
N LEU A 45 -4.71 8.62 -7.39
CA LEU A 45 -4.04 9.66 -8.19
C LEU A 45 -4.57 11.10 -8.00
N PRO A 46 -5.89 11.38 -8.01
CA PRO A 46 -6.38 12.76 -7.88
C PRO A 46 -6.28 13.32 -6.45
N ASN A 47 -6.12 12.49 -5.42
CA ASN A 47 -5.91 12.95 -4.04
C ASN A 47 -4.42 13.22 -3.76
N SER A 48 -3.52 12.41 -4.33
CA SER A 48 -2.07 12.61 -4.26
C SER A 48 -1.62 13.97 -4.80
N LEU A 49 -2.20 14.40 -5.93
CA LEU A 49 -1.85 15.66 -6.60
C LEU A 49 -2.39 16.93 -5.91
N LYS A 50 -3.27 16.80 -4.92
CA LYS A 50 -3.81 17.94 -4.14
C LYS A 50 -2.94 18.31 -2.94
N GLN A 51 -1.90 17.52 -2.63
CA GLN A 51 -1.04 17.74 -1.47
C GLN A 51 -0.04 18.90 -1.65
N THR A 52 0.06 19.50 -2.84
CA THR A 52 0.92 20.67 -3.05
C THR A 52 0.18 21.95 -2.66
N ARG A 53 0.33 22.39 -1.41
CA ARG A 53 0.20 23.79 -1.00
C ARG A 53 1.42 24.19 -0.19
#